data_AF-A0A7V6ZPV8-F1
#
_entry.id   AF-A0A7V6ZPV8-F1
#
_cell.length_a   1.000
_cell.length_b   1.000
_cell.length_c   1.000
_cell.angle_alpha   90.00
_cell.angle_beta   90.00
_cell.angle_gamma   90.00
#
_symmetry.space_group_name_H-M   'P 1'
#
loop_
_entity.id
_entity.type
_entity.pdbx_description
1 polymer ?
#
loop_
_entity_poly.entity_id
_entity_poly.type
_entity_poly.pdbx_seq_one_letter_code
_entity_poly.pdbx_strand_id
1 'polypeptide(L)'
;MEERPFVPINHYFRACNNPELEKEIARCKEVCFAYNKLSPNARTKQREILEGLLGSVGENVMITPPFWCDYGYNIHIGNDFYANHNLIITDGAKVVFGDNVFVGPNCCFTTAEHSIDPEQRRAGIEVAKPIVVGNNVWIGAGAIILAGTTIGDNTVIGAGSVVKGTIPGNVVAAGVPCRVIREITAAEKTRYPMYEGNEKDSGD
;
A
#
# COMPACT_ATOMS: atom_id res chain seq x y z
N MET A 1 -13.05 -22.75 10.21
CA MET A 1 -12.61 -21.39 9.83
C MET A 1 -13.42 -20.46 10.71
N GLU A 2 -12.80 -19.83 11.73
CA GLU A 2 -13.51 -18.84 12.55
C GLU A 2 -14.05 -17.74 11.62
N GLU A 3 -15.29 -17.32 11.86
CA GLU A 3 -15.94 -16.28 11.07
C GLU A 3 -15.21 -14.96 11.33
N ARG A 4 -14.77 -14.28 10.26
CA ARG A 4 -14.05 -13.01 10.38
C ARG A 4 -15.01 -11.92 10.88
N PRO A 5 -14.56 -11.00 11.74
CA PRO A 5 -15.41 -9.92 12.21
C PRO A 5 -15.90 -9.05 11.05
N PHE A 6 -17.18 -8.67 11.11
CA PHE A 6 -17.79 -7.83 10.07
C PHE A 6 -17.39 -6.36 10.24
N VAL A 7 -16.90 -5.74 9.16
CA VAL A 7 -16.59 -4.31 9.10
C VAL A 7 -17.55 -3.61 8.13
N PRO A 8 -18.40 -2.67 8.60
CA PRO A 8 -19.33 -1.96 7.74
C PRO A 8 -18.61 -0.83 6.98
N ILE A 9 -18.21 -1.13 5.75
CA ILE A 9 -17.48 -0.21 4.86
C ILE A 9 -18.29 1.08 4.63
N ASN A 10 -17.61 2.24 4.66
CA ASN A 10 -18.20 3.58 4.53
C ASN A 10 -19.24 3.95 5.61
N HIS A 11 -19.31 3.21 6.72
CA HIS A 11 -20.18 3.53 7.85
C HIS A 11 -19.34 3.73 9.12
N TYR A 12 -19.90 4.48 10.07
CA TYR A 12 -19.34 4.55 11.41
C TYR A 12 -19.55 3.23 12.15
N PHE A 13 -18.50 2.75 12.78
CA PHE A 13 -18.56 1.60 13.67
C PHE A 13 -17.56 1.75 14.81
N ARG A 14 -17.77 0.99 15.89
CA ARG A 14 -16.85 0.95 17.03
C ARG A 14 -15.73 -0.05 16.72
N ALA A 15 -14.61 0.48 16.26
CA ALA A 15 -13.44 -0.31 15.90
C ALA A 15 -12.48 -0.45 17.10
N CYS A 16 -12.15 0.67 17.75
CA CYS A 16 -11.24 0.63 18.90
C CYS A 16 -11.87 -0.14 20.07
N ASN A 17 -11.06 -0.92 20.79
CA ASN A 17 -11.49 -1.75 21.92
C ASN A 17 -12.55 -2.81 21.55
N ASN A 18 -12.72 -3.13 20.27
CA ASN A 18 -13.54 -4.25 19.84
C ASN A 18 -12.73 -5.54 19.99
N PRO A 19 -13.09 -6.46 20.89
CA PRO A 19 -12.26 -7.63 21.19
C PRO A 19 -12.06 -8.58 20.00
N GLU A 20 -13.05 -8.65 19.09
CA GLU A 20 -12.96 -9.52 17.90
C GLU A 20 -11.95 -8.96 16.89
N LEU A 21 -11.98 -7.64 16.66
CA LEU A 21 -11.02 -6.96 15.80
C LEU A 21 -9.61 -7.01 16.40
N GLU A 22 -9.46 -6.76 17.71
CA GLU A 22 -8.18 -6.80 18.40
C GLU A 22 -7.54 -8.19 18.39
N LYS A 23 -8.35 -9.26 18.52
CA LYS A 23 -7.86 -10.64 18.39
C LYS A 23 -7.24 -10.89 17.02
N GLU A 24 -7.89 -10.44 15.95
CA GLU A 24 -7.36 -10.58 14.59
C GLU A 24 -6.12 -9.71 14.36
N ILE A 25 -6.10 -8.48 14.88
CA ILE A 25 -4.93 -7.59 14.79
C ILE A 25 -3.73 -8.18 15.54
N ALA A 26 -3.94 -8.75 16.73
CA ALA A 26 -2.90 -9.43 17.48
C ALA A 26 -2.32 -10.62 16.71
N ARG A 27 -3.20 -11.44 16.11
CA ARG A 27 -2.80 -12.58 15.26
C ARG A 27 -1.96 -12.10 14.07
N CYS A 28 -2.39 -11.05 13.36
CA CYS A 28 -1.67 -10.49 12.22
C CYS A 28 -0.28 -9.97 12.63
N LYS A 29 -0.19 -9.22 13.74
CA LYS A 29 1.07 -8.68 14.26
C LYS A 29 2.12 -9.75 14.54
N GLU A 30 1.73 -10.91 15.07
CA GLU A 30 2.64 -12.03 15.26
C GLU A 30 3.21 -12.55 13.92
N VAL A 31 2.38 -12.63 12.88
CA VAL A 31 2.81 -13.05 11.54
C VAL A 31 3.72 -12.00 10.90
N CYS A 32 3.39 -10.71 10.97
CA CYS A 32 4.27 -9.62 10.52
C CYS A 32 5.61 -9.65 11.26
N PHE A 33 5.60 -9.88 12.57
CA PHE A 33 6.82 -10.00 13.36
C PHE A 33 7.71 -11.17 12.91
N ALA A 34 7.12 -12.32 12.63
CA ALA A 34 7.83 -13.47 12.07
C ALA A 34 8.43 -13.14 10.69
N TYR A 35 7.65 -12.51 9.80
CA TYR A 35 8.11 -12.04 8.49
C TYR A 35 9.32 -11.10 8.60
N ASN A 36 9.24 -10.13 9.52
CA ASN A 36 10.23 -9.08 9.70
C ASN A 36 11.57 -9.58 10.27
N LYS A 37 11.60 -10.79 10.82
CA LYS A 37 12.83 -11.45 11.31
C LYS A 37 13.51 -12.34 10.27
N LEU A 38 12.87 -12.61 9.12
CA LEU A 38 13.48 -13.42 8.09
C LEU A 38 14.69 -12.69 7.48
N SER A 39 15.67 -13.47 7.04
CA SER A 39 16.73 -12.94 6.17
C SER A 39 16.09 -12.30 4.93
N PRO A 40 16.58 -11.13 4.46
CA PRO A 40 16.12 -10.53 3.20
C PRO A 40 16.22 -11.47 1.99
N ASN A 41 17.09 -12.49 2.05
CA ASN A 41 17.31 -13.48 0.99
C ASN A 41 16.45 -14.76 1.13
N ALA A 42 15.65 -14.90 2.19
CA ALA A 42 14.81 -16.08 2.42
C ALA A 42 13.50 -16.05 1.62
N ARG A 43 13.61 -15.91 0.28
CA ARG A 43 12.48 -15.61 -0.62
C ARG A 43 11.33 -16.63 -0.54
N THR A 44 11.64 -17.91 -0.48
CA THR A 44 10.61 -18.97 -0.35
C THR A 44 9.81 -18.82 0.93
N LYS A 45 10.47 -18.63 2.08
CA LYS A 45 9.80 -18.45 3.38
C LYS A 45 9.03 -17.14 3.46
N GLN A 46 9.57 -16.07 2.87
CA GLN A 46 8.85 -14.80 2.74
C GLN A 46 7.54 -15.02 1.98
N ARG A 47 7.58 -15.71 0.85
CA ARG A 47 6.40 -16.02 0.03
C ARG A 47 5.38 -16.85 0.81
N GLU A 48 5.79 -17.94 1.46
CA GLU A 48 4.91 -18.80 2.27
C GLU A 48 4.12 -18.00 3.32
N ILE A 49 4.80 -17.07 4.02
CA ILE A 49 4.15 -16.21 5.01
C ILE A 49 3.16 -15.26 4.35
N LEU A 50 3.52 -14.62 3.23
CA LEU A 50 2.64 -13.68 2.53
C LEU A 50 1.39 -14.39 1.99
N GLU A 51 1.53 -15.59 1.42
CA GLU A 51 0.40 -16.39 0.93
C GLU A 51 -0.54 -16.86 2.06
N GLY A 52 0.00 -17.10 3.26
CA GLY A 52 -0.79 -17.43 4.45
C GLY A 52 -1.43 -16.22 5.14
N LEU A 53 -0.89 -15.02 4.93
CA LEU A 53 -1.34 -13.79 5.59
C LEU A 53 -2.32 -12.97 4.72
N LEU A 54 -1.98 -12.78 3.44
CA LEU A 54 -2.65 -11.83 2.56
C LEU A 54 -3.88 -12.46 1.90
N GLY A 55 -4.81 -11.61 1.45
CA GLY A 55 -6.03 -12.04 0.78
C GLY A 55 -5.77 -12.67 -0.59
N SER A 56 -4.77 -12.18 -1.32
CA SER A 56 -4.22 -12.81 -2.53
C SER A 56 -2.84 -12.26 -2.85
N VAL A 57 -1.98 -13.12 -3.42
CA VAL A 57 -0.60 -12.79 -3.83
C VAL A 57 -0.36 -13.33 -5.23
N GLY A 58 0.00 -12.46 -6.18
CA GLY A 58 0.35 -12.88 -7.54
C GLY A 58 1.74 -13.50 -7.69
N GLU A 59 2.20 -13.53 -8.93
CA GLU A 59 3.56 -13.93 -9.30
C GLU A 59 4.56 -12.81 -9.02
N ASN A 60 5.81 -13.18 -8.71
CA ASN A 60 6.92 -12.22 -8.53
C ASN A 60 6.67 -11.08 -7.52
N VAL A 61 5.93 -11.35 -6.44
CA VAL A 61 5.69 -10.38 -5.36
C VAL A 61 6.87 -10.31 -4.40
N MET A 62 7.34 -9.10 -4.12
CA MET A 62 8.39 -8.83 -3.15
C MET A 62 8.02 -7.66 -2.24
N ILE A 63 7.99 -7.91 -0.93
CA ILE A 63 7.85 -6.86 0.09
C ILE A 63 9.11 -6.86 0.94
N THR A 64 9.89 -5.79 0.86
CA THR A 64 11.15 -5.71 1.61
C THR A 64 10.84 -5.43 3.09
N PRO A 65 11.29 -6.28 4.04
CA PRO A 65 11.06 -6.04 5.46
C PRO A 65 11.69 -4.71 5.94
N PRO A 66 11.12 -4.04 6.95
CA PRO A 66 9.92 -4.45 7.69
C PRO A 66 8.62 -4.16 6.93
N PHE A 67 7.61 -4.98 7.18
CA PHE A 67 6.23 -4.84 6.70
C PHE A 67 5.25 -4.99 7.87
N TRP A 68 4.23 -4.14 7.91
CA TRP A 68 3.18 -4.19 8.92
C TRP A 68 1.81 -3.98 8.28
N CYS A 69 0.84 -4.79 8.71
CA CYS A 69 -0.58 -4.59 8.43
C CYS A 69 -1.46 -4.99 9.63
N ASP A 70 -2.74 -4.63 9.57
CA ASP A 70 -3.68 -4.86 10.67
C ASP A 70 -4.30 -6.27 10.60
N TYR A 71 -4.68 -6.73 9.41
CA TYR A 71 -5.37 -8.02 9.22
C TYR A 71 -4.67 -8.93 8.20
N GLY A 72 -4.05 -8.34 7.18
CA GLY A 72 -3.43 -9.03 6.06
C GLY A 72 -4.43 -9.50 5.01
N TYR A 73 -5.49 -10.20 5.44
CA TYR A 73 -6.43 -10.86 4.53
C TYR A 73 -7.30 -9.90 3.70
N ASN A 74 -7.26 -8.59 3.97
CA ASN A 74 -7.93 -7.57 3.16
C ASN A 74 -7.02 -6.97 2.07
N ILE A 75 -5.74 -7.38 2.03
CA ILE A 75 -4.74 -6.92 1.06
C ILE A 75 -4.67 -7.91 -0.10
N HIS A 76 -4.81 -7.40 -1.31
CA HIS A 76 -4.79 -8.17 -2.55
C HIS A 76 -3.74 -7.58 -3.49
N ILE A 77 -2.77 -8.40 -3.89
CA ILE A 77 -1.64 -7.98 -4.72
C ILE A 77 -1.64 -8.77 -6.02
N GLY A 78 -1.55 -8.06 -7.15
CA GLY A 78 -1.34 -8.63 -8.49
C GLY A 78 0.07 -9.18 -8.72
N ASN A 79 0.45 -9.31 -9.98
CA ASN A 79 1.74 -9.82 -10.42
C ASN A 79 2.81 -8.72 -10.44
N ASP A 80 4.08 -9.10 -10.32
CA ASP A 80 5.24 -8.22 -10.45
C ASP A 80 5.16 -6.98 -9.53
N PHE A 81 4.80 -7.21 -8.28
CA PHE A 81 4.71 -6.18 -7.24
C PHE A 81 6.03 -6.07 -6.48
N TYR A 82 6.53 -4.84 -6.35
CA TYR A 82 7.66 -4.55 -5.47
C TYR A 82 7.31 -3.46 -4.47
N ALA A 83 7.49 -3.75 -3.19
CA ALA A 83 7.56 -2.76 -2.13
C ALA A 83 8.93 -2.73 -1.48
N ASN A 84 9.48 -1.53 -1.40
CA ASN A 84 10.71 -1.26 -0.69
C ASN A 84 10.45 -1.24 0.85
N HIS A 85 11.52 -1.04 1.62
CA HIS A 85 11.53 -1.16 3.07
C HIS A 85 10.44 -0.32 3.75
N ASN A 86 9.93 -0.82 4.87
CA ASN A 86 9.04 -0.11 5.79
C ASN A 86 7.68 0.27 5.15
N LEU A 87 7.07 -0.70 4.48
CA LEU A 87 5.68 -0.59 4.02
C LEU A 87 4.72 -0.81 5.19
N ILE A 88 3.75 0.09 5.34
CA ILE A 88 2.66 -0.02 6.32
C ILE A 88 1.32 0.02 5.58
N ILE A 89 0.43 -0.94 5.87
CA ILE A 89 -0.93 -0.98 5.32
C ILE A 89 -1.94 -1.24 6.44
N THR A 90 -2.71 -0.23 6.86
CA THR A 90 -3.82 -0.43 7.81
C THR A 90 -5.08 -0.85 7.04
N ASP A 91 -5.29 -2.16 6.93
CA ASP A 91 -6.25 -2.81 6.04
C ASP A 91 -7.57 -3.18 6.74
N GLY A 92 -8.16 -2.24 7.51
CA GLY A 92 -9.52 -2.40 8.03
C GLY A 92 -10.60 -2.51 6.94
N ALA A 93 -10.31 -2.01 5.73
CA ALA A 93 -11.03 -2.31 4.49
C ALA A 93 -10.09 -2.89 3.43
N LYS A 94 -10.68 -3.34 2.32
CA LYS A 94 -9.95 -3.91 1.18
C LYS A 94 -8.90 -2.93 0.62
N VAL A 95 -7.69 -3.42 0.42
CA VAL A 95 -6.61 -2.72 -0.31
C VAL A 95 -6.22 -3.58 -1.50
N VAL A 96 -6.34 -3.03 -2.71
CA VAL A 96 -6.03 -3.74 -3.95
C VAL A 96 -4.90 -3.06 -4.68
N PHE A 97 -3.91 -3.85 -5.09
CA PHE A 97 -2.85 -3.48 -6.02
C PHE A 97 -2.99 -4.30 -7.29
N GLY A 98 -2.96 -3.64 -8.44
CA GLY A 98 -2.87 -4.28 -9.75
C GLY A 98 -1.50 -4.90 -10.01
N ASP A 99 -1.21 -5.11 -11.28
CA ASP A 99 0.04 -5.69 -11.77
C ASP A 99 1.12 -4.62 -11.97
N ASN A 100 2.39 -5.02 -11.89
CA ASN A 100 3.56 -4.17 -12.17
C ASN A 100 3.65 -2.91 -11.31
N VAL A 101 3.27 -3.01 -10.03
CA VAL A 101 3.25 -1.87 -9.10
C VAL A 101 4.58 -1.78 -8.33
N PHE A 102 5.13 -0.58 -8.28
CA PHE A 102 6.32 -0.24 -7.50
C PHE A 102 5.97 0.72 -6.37
N VAL A 103 6.33 0.35 -5.13
CA VAL A 103 6.15 1.16 -3.93
C VAL A 103 7.51 1.48 -3.33
N GLY A 104 7.81 2.77 -3.22
CA GLY A 104 9.03 3.29 -2.59
C GLY A 104 9.05 3.03 -1.08
N PRO A 105 10.20 3.27 -0.43
CA PRO A 105 10.34 3.00 0.99
C PRO A 105 9.49 3.95 1.84
N ASN A 106 9.13 3.52 3.05
CA ASN A 106 8.39 4.31 4.03
C ASN A 106 6.99 4.76 3.56
N CYS A 107 6.36 4.04 2.64
CA CYS A 107 4.99 4.36 2.23
C CYS A 107 3.96 3.82 3.23
N CYS A 108 2.85 4.54 3.37
CA CYS A 108 1.74 4.17 4.22
C CYS A 108 0.43 4.18 3.43
N PHE A 109 -0.36 3.12 3.56
CA PHE A 109 -1.71 3.00 3.01
C PHE A 109 -2.66 2.84 4.17
N THR A 110 -3.59 3.79 4.35
CA THR A 110 -4.55 3.72 5.45
C THR A 110 -5.98 3.70 4.96
N THR A 111 -6.70 2.63 5.28
CA THR A 111 -8.14 2.54 5.00
C THR A 111 -9.00 3.13 6.09
N ALA A 112 -8.42 3.45 7.25
CA ALA A 112 -9.13 3.96 8.42
C ALA A 112 -9.18 5.49 8.46
N GLU A 113 -10.33 6.04 8.84
CA GLU A 113 -10.53 7.41 9.32
C GLU A 113 -11.22 7.35 10.69
N HIS A 114 -10.76 8.13 11.67
CA HIS A 114 -11.51 8.32 12.91
C HIS A 114 -12.56 9.42 12.76
N SER A 115 -13.62 9.36 13.58
CA SER A 115 -14.55 10.48 13.66
C SER A 115 -13.82 11.77 14.04
N ILE A 116 -14.14 12.85 13.33
CA ILE A 116 -13.61 14.18 13.65
C ILE A 116 -14.25 14.74 14.93
N ASP A 117 -15.47 14.29 15.24
CA ASP A 117 -16.14 14.61 16.50
C ASP A 117 -15.37 13.98 17.68
N PRO A 118 -14.96 14.77 18.68
CA PRO A 118 -14.13 14.28 19.76
C PRO A 118 -14.85 13.29 20.69
N GLU A 119 -16.17 13.36 20.85
CA GLU A 119 -16.93 12.40 21.66
C GLU A 119 -16.99 11.04 20.97
N GLN A 120 -17.33 11.03 19.68
CA GLN A 120 -17.32 9.83 18.86
C GLN A 120 -15.92 9.21 18.76
N ARG A 121 -14.89 10.03 18.58
CA ARG A 121 -13.50 9.53 18.54
C ARG A 121 -13.08 8.90 19.87
N ARG A 122 -13.44 9.50 21.01
CA ARG A 122 -13.21 8.88 22.33
C ARG A 122 -13.97 7.57 22.49
N ALA A 123 -15.15 7.46 21.86
CA ALA A 123 -15.93 6.23 21.82
C ALA A 123 -15.37 5.16 20.84
N GLY A 124 -14.21 5.40 20.23
CA GLY A 124 -13.55 4.44 19.34
C GLY A 124 -14.20 4.32 17.96
N ILE A 125 -14.91 5.37 17.52
CA ILE A 125 -15.62 5.36 16.24
C ILE A 125 -14.66 5.63 15.08
N GLU A 126 -14.69 4.71 14.11
CA GLU A 126 -13.93 4.73 12.86
C GLU A 126 -14.84 4.54 11.64
N VAL A 127 -14.29 4.85 10.47
CA VAL A 127 -14.81 4.49 9.15
C VAL A 127 -13.69 3.81 8.39
N ALA A 128 -13.99 2.65 7.79
CA ALA A 128 -13.08 1.97 6.90
C ALA A 128 -13.51 2.19 5.43
N LYS A 129 -12.58 2.59 4.56
CA LYS A 129 -12.82 2.84 3.14
C LYS A 129 -11.74 2.18 2.29
N PRO A 130 -12.11 1.43 1.24
CA PRO A 130 -11.15 0.66 0.46
C PRO A 130 -10.17 1.56 -0.30
N ILE A 131 -8.99 1.01 -0.60
CA ILE A 131 -7.99 1.63 -1.49
C ILE A 131 -7.83 0.75 -2.72
N VAL A 132 -7.73 1.38 -3.89
CA VAL A 132 -7.46 0.70 -5.16
C VAL A 132 -6.27 1.36 -5.85
N VAL A 133 -5.27 0.58 -6.20
CA VAL A 133 -4.12 0.97 -7.00
C VAL A 133 -4.16 0.17 -8.29
N GLY A 134 -4.21 0.86 -9.42
CA GLY A 134 -4.21 0.27 -10.76
C GLY A 134 -2.89 -0.39 -11.15
N ASN A 135 -2.77 -0.74 -12.42
CA ASN A 135 -1.60 -1.40 -12.98
C ASN A 135 -0.49 -0.39 -13.33
N ASN A 136 0.77 -0.84 -13.35
CA ASN A 136 1.94 -0.04 -13.75
C ASN A 136 2.12 1.26 -12.93
N VAL A 137 1.65 1.26 -11.68
CA VAL A 137 1.73 2.44 -10.81
C VAL A 137 3.08 2.48 -10.10
N TRP A 138 3.70 3.66 -10.05
CA TRP A 138 4.86 3.90 -9.19
C TRP A 138 4.54 4.91 -8.09
N ILE A 139 4.75 4.51 -6.84
CA ILE A 139 4.52 5.33 -5.65
C ILE A 139 5.87 5.69 -5.04
N GLY A 140 6.21 6.98 -5.04
CA GLY A 140 7.47 7.50 -4.52
C GLY A 140 7.59 7.36 -3.01
N ALA A 141 8.85 7.40 -2.53
CA ALA A 141 9.18 7.22 -1.12
C ALA A 141 8.39 8.13 -0.17
N GLY A 142 7.95 7.61 0.97
CA GLY A 142 7.27 8.40 2.00
C GLY A 142 5.86 8.87 1.63
N ALA A 143 5.25 8.37 0.55
CA ALA A 143 3.88 8.74 0.20
C ALA A 143 2.87 8.10 1.17
N ILE A 144 1.79 8.85 1.44
CA ILE A 144 0.68 8.46 2.30
C ILE A 144 -0.60 8.39 1.46
N ILE A 145 -1.19 7.21 1.35
CA ILE A 145 -2.41 6.94 0.59
C ILE A 145 -3.57 6.81 1.56
N LEU A 146 -4.50 7.77 1.51
CA LEU A 146 -5.59 7.89 2.49
C LEU A 146 -6.82 7.07 2.10
N ALA A 147 -7.69 6.86 3.08
CA ALA A 147 -8.89 6.04 2.97
C ALA A 147 -9.78 6.45 1.79
N GLY A 148 -10.24 5.47 1.01
CA GLY A 148 -11.12 5.71 -0.15
C GLY A 148 -10.38 6.17 -1.40
N THR A 149 -9.03 6.11 -1.42
CA THR A 149 -8.24 6.54 -2.59
C THR A 149 -8.28 5.51 -3.71
N THR A 150 -8.38 6.00 -4.95
CA THR A 150 -8.21 5.20 -6.16
C THR A 150 -7.13 5.83 -7.04
N ILE A 151 -6.12 5.07 -7.43
CA ILE A 151 -5.04 5.50 -8.32
C ILE A 151 -5.19 4.75 -9.63
N GLY A 152 -5.39 5.47 -10.74
CA GLY A 152 -5.53 4.88 -12.07
C GLY A 152 -4.21 4.35 -12.63
N ASP A 153 -4.32 3.51 -13.66
CA ASP A 153 -3.20 2.82 -14.30
C ASP A 153 -2.11 3.79 -14.82
N ASN A 154 -0.87 3.30 -14.87
CA ASN A 154 0.31 4.01 -15.38
C ASN A 154 0.65 5.30 -14.63
N THR A 155 0.10 5.51 -13.43
CA THR A 155 0.28 6.75 -12.66
C THR A 155 1.58 6.74 -11.87
N VAL A 156 2.23 7.89 -11.79
CA VAL A 156 3.35 8.14 -10.88
C VAL A 156 2.89 9.07 -9.75
N ILE A 157 3.04 8.62 -8.51
CA ILE A 157 2.89 9.44 -7.30
C ILE A 157 4.27 9.87 -6.84
N GLY A 158 4.51 11.19 -6.75
CA GLY A 158 5.78 11.72 -6.26
C GLY A 158 6.02 11.41 -4.78
N ALA A 159 7.30 11.37 -4.39
CA ALA A 159 7.71 11.16 -3.00
C ALA A 159 7.08 12.18 -2.04
N GLY A 160 6.77 11.75 -0.81
CA GLY A 160 6.20 12.57 0.25
C GLY A 160 4.76 13.04 0.02
N SER A 161 4.07 12.51 -1.00
CA SER A 161 2.70 12.95 -1.33
C SER A 161 1.66 12.45 -0.33
N VAL A 162 0.63 13.27 -0.07
CA VAL A 162 -0.56 12.86 0.68
C VAL A 162 -1.74 12.76 -0.28
N VAL A 163 -2.11 11.53 -0.63
CA VAL A 163 -3.09 11.22 -1.67
C VAL A 163 -4.46 10.95 -1.05
N LYS A 164 -5.49 11.66 -1.53
CA LYS A 164 -6.89 11.45 -1.15
C LYS A 164 -7.79 11.55 -2.38
N GLY A 165 -8.75 10.64 -2.49
CA GLY A 165 -9.72 10.62 -3.59
C GLY A 165 -9.18 9.91 -4.83
N THR A 166 -9.64 10.31 -6.01
CA THR A 166 -9.26 9.65 -7.26
C THR A 166 -8.14 10.39 -7.97
N ILE A 167 -7.06 9.69 -8.32
CA ILE A 167 -6.03 10.14 -9.25
C ILE A 167 -6.26 9.43 -10.59
N PRO A 168 -6.42 10.15 -11.71
CA PRO A 168 -6.62 9.53 -13.01
C PRO A 168 -5.37 8.77 -13.47
N GLY A 169 -5.51 7.87 -14.44
CA GLY A 169 -4.38 7.16 -15.05
C GLY A 169 -3.53 8.05 -15.96
N ASN A 170 -2.32 7.59 -16.27
CA ASN A 170 -1.36 8.24 -17.19
C ASN A 170 -0.88 9.63 -16.76
N VAL A 171 -0.77 9.89 -15.46
CA VAL A 171 -0.33 11.19 -14.94
C VAL A 171 0.83 11.07 -13.97
N VAL A 172 1.54 12.18 -13.81
CA VAL A 172 2.41 12.42 -12.66
C VAL A 172 1.63 13.31 -11.69
N ALA A 173 1.45 12.83 -10.46
CA ALA A 173 0.80 13.58 -9.38
C ALA A 173 1.74 13.66 -8.17
N ALA A 174 1.79 14.79 -7.49
CA ALA A 174 2.54 14.91 -6.24
C ALA A 174 2.02 16.01 -5.32
N GLY A 175 2.54 16.06 -4.09
CA GLY A 175 2.37 17.18 -3.16
C GLY A 175 1.50 16.86 -1.94
N VAL A 176 1.33 17.87 -1.09
CA VAL A 176 0.51 17.83 0.13
C VAL A 176 -0.44 19.03 0.14
N PRO A 177 -1.72 18.86 -0.23
CA PRO A 177 -2.32 17.62 -0.73
C PRO A 177 -1.86 17.26 -2.16
N CYS A 178 -1.89 15.97 -2.51
CA CYS A 178 -1.46 15.49 -3.82
C CYS A 178 -2.36 16.02 -4.94
N ARG A 179 -1.76 16.51 -6.03
CA ARG A 179 -2.45 17.01 -7.21
C ARG A 179 -1.79 16.48 -8.47
N VAL A 180 -2.58 16.32 -9.53
CA VAL A 180 -2.04 16.06 -10.87
C VAL A 180 -1.17 17.25 -11.28
N ILE A 181 0.08 16.98 -11.64
CA ILE A 181 1.04 17.98 -12.11
C ILE A 181 1.01 18.05 -13.63
N ARG A 182 1.01 16.88 -14.29
CA ARG A 182 1.00 16.75 -15.75
C ARG A 182 0.66 15.34 -16.19
N GLU A 183 0.39 15.18 -17.47
CA GLU A 183 0.29 13.88 -18.13
C GLU A 183 1.68 13.27 -18.39
N ILE A 184 1.71 11.94 -18.48
CA ILE A 184 2.85 11.18 -18.97
C ILE A 184 2.73 11.11 -20.49
N THR A 185 3.75 11.60 -21.20
CA THR A 185 3.74 11.67 -22.66
C THR A 185 4.82 10.77 -23.25
N ALA A 186 4.77 10.57 -24.57
CA ALA A 186 5.78 9.78 -25.29
C ALA A 186 7.21 10.31 -25.09
N ALA A 187 7.37 11.61 -24.74
CA ALA A 187 8.67 12.21 -24.48
C ALA A 187 9.39 11.57 -23.27
N GLU A 188 8.67 10.97 -22.33
CA GLU A 188 9.31 10.29 -21.18
C GLU A 188 10.14 9.08 -21.60
N LYS A 189 9.81 8.42 -22.73
CA LYS A 189 10.53 7.24 -23.21
C LYS A 189 11.99 7.52 -23.57
N THR A 190 12.28 8.76 -23.95
CA THR A 190 13.60 9.21 -24.40
C THR A 190 14.11 10.38 -23.56
N ARG A 191 13.52 10.60 -22.37
CA ARG A 191 13.93 11.69 -21.48
C ARG A 191 15.38 11.53 -21.01
N TYR A 192 15.83 10.28 -20.87
CA TYR A 192 17.19 9.91 -20.54
C TYR A 192 17.73 8.97 -21.63
N PRO A 193 19.01 9.06 -22.01
CA PRO A 193 19.61 8.13 -22.96
C PRO A 193 19.65 6.72 -22.38
N MET A 194 19.45 5.71 -23.24
CA MET A 194 19.62 4.31 -22.85
C MET A 194 21.11 4.00 -22.76
N TYR A 195 21.57 3.41 -21.65
CA TYR A 195 22.96 2.99 -21.52
C TYR A 195 23.24 1.75 -22.40
N GLU A 196 24.09 1.90 -23.42
CA GLU A 196 24.43 0.82 -24.37
C GLU A 196 25.67 -0.01 -23.99
N GLY A 197 26.19 0.13 -22.75
CA GLY A 197 27.19 -0.79 -22.19
C GLY A 197 28.67 -0.48 -22.45
N ASN A 198 29.01 0.62 -23.13
CA ASN A 198 30.40 0.89 -23.56
C ASN A 198 30.97 2.28 -23.22
N GLU A 199 30.17 3.22 -22.70
CA GLU A 199 30.68 4.53 -22.31
C GLU A 199 31.16 4.47 -20.86
N LYS A 200 32.45 4.80 -20.65
CA LYS A 200 32.93 5.18 -19.32
C LYS A 200 32.25 6.49 -18.98
N ASP A 201 31.28 6.41 -18.09
CA ASP A 201 30.58 7.57 -17.55
C ASP A 201 31.63 8.52 -16.97
N SER A 202 31.94 9.60 -17.70
CA SER A 202 32.71 10.71 -17.17
C SER A 202 31.74 11.50 -16.30
N GLY A 203 31.46 10.95 -15.11
CA GLY A 203 30.51 11.54 -14.18
C GLY A 203 30.92 12.98 -13.85
N ASP A 204 30.04 13.92 -14.15
CA ASP A 204 30.00 15.26 -13.56
C ASP A 204 29.18 15.23 -12.25
#